data_AF-A0A9E4ANS0-F1
#
_entry.id   AF-A0A9E4ANS0-F1
#
_cell.length_a   1.000
_cell.length_b   1.000
_cell.length_c   1.000
_cell.angle_alpha   90.00
_cell.angle_beta   90.00
_cell.angle_gamma   90.00
#
_symmetry.space_group_name_H-M   'P 1'
#
loop_
_entity.id
_entity.type
_entity.pdbx_description
1 polymer ?
#
loop_
_entity_poly.entity_id
_entity_poly.type
_entity_poly.pdbx_seq_one_letter_code
_entity_poly.pdbx_strand_id
1 'polypeptide(L)'
;MDASKAKYRFGSPSRVTPEAIGEPGKRTFRLILESGAASASLWLEKEQLYQLAIYIQEIGSSLSDADDGPGGTAPEPQWSGGPTNVEFKVGRLALGHDGSNKCFLLLAHDAGAEDEGQDEDMATLSFWLTASQGRELAAEALKVCAAGRPRCFLCGKPIDADGHMCPRGNGHGPVDF
;
A
#
# COMPACT_ATOMS: atom_id res chain seq x y z
N MET A 1 4.31 18.60 -5.49
CA MET A 1 4.25 18.09 -4.10
C MET A 1 5.67 18.12 -3.55
N ASP A 2 5.88 18.64 -2.35
CA ASP A 2 7.21 18.81 -1.77
C ASP A 2 7.44 17.77 -0.66
N ALA A 3 8.41 16.87 -0.85
CA ALA A 3 8.75 15.82 0.11
C ALA A 3 9.32 16.37 1.43
N SER A 4 9.70 17.65 1.47
CA SER A 4 10.31 18.31 2.62
C SER A 4 9.33 18.60 3.75
N LYS A 5 8.02 18.56 3.49
CA LYS A 5 6.98 18.67 4.52
C LYS A 5 6.61 17.30 5.10
N ALA A 6 7.58 16.57 5.65
CA ALA A 6 7.32 15.32 6.35
C ALA A 6 8.17 15.16 7.61
N LYS A 7 7.57 14.61 8.68
CA LYS A 7 8.27 14.33 9.95
C LYS A 7 9.33 13.24 9.79
N TYR A 8 8.99 12.16 9.09
CA TYR A 8 9.90 11.07 8.76
C TYR A 8 10.11 10.98 7.25
N ARG A 9 11.29 11.38 6.77
CA ARG A 9 11.65 11.34 5.35
C ARG A 9 12.46 10.09 5.05
N PHE A 10 11.81 9.03 4.58
CA PHE A 10 12.45 7.75 4.28
C PHE A 10 13.24 7.77 2.96
N GLY A 11 13.15 8.87 2.20
CA GLY A 11 13.89 9.01 0.94
C GLY A 11 13.58 7.88 -0.03
N SER A 12 14.58 7.17 -0.54
CA SER A 12 14.40 6.03 -1.46
C SER A 12 14.55 4.67 -0.77
N PRO A 13 13.49 4.11 -0.15
CA PRO A 13 13.54 2.82 0.55
C PRO A 13 14.10 1.69 -0.32
N SER A 14 14.88 0.80 0.30
CA SER A 14 15.36 -0.42 -0.33
C SER A 14 14.24 -1.42 -0.60
N ARG A 15 13.19 -1.39 0.23
CA ARG A 15 12.06 -2.31 0.13
C ARG A 15 10.76 -1.61 0.51
N VAL A 16 9.72 -1.85 -0.29
CA VAL A 16 8.32 -1.48 0.01
C VAL A 16 7.44 -2.69 -0.33
N THR A 17 6.74 -3.23 0.66
CA THR A 17 5.99 -4.48 0.51
C THR A 17 4.56 -4.32 1.05
N PRO A 18 3.53 -4.61 0.23
CA PRO A 18 2.16 -4.67 0.70
C PRO A 18 1.88 -6.02 1.35
N GLU A 19 1.19 -6.01 2.49
CA GLU A 19 0.77 -7.21 3.20
C GLU A 19 -0.71 -7.14 3.57
N ALA A 20 -1.34 -8.32 3.66
CA ALA A 20 -2.63 -8.48 4.31
C ALA A 20 -2.53 -9.57 5.39
N ILE A 21 -3.01 -9.24 6.58
CA ILE A 21 -2.94 -10.09 7.77
C ILE A 21 -4.36 -10.47 8.19
N GLY A 22 -4.56 -11.74 8.55
CA GLY A 22 -5.82 -12.27 9.06
C GLY A 22 -6.66 -13.02 8.02
N GLU A 23 -7.85 -13.43 8.45
CA GLU A 23 -8.77 -14.26 7.67
C GLU A 23 -9.47 -13.45 6.57
N PRO A 24 -9.78 -14.07 5.40
CA PRO A 24 -10.58 -13.45 4.34
C PRO A 24 -11.88 -12.79 4.86
N GLY A 25 -11.95 -11.46 4.74
CA GLY A 25 -13.09 -10.64 5.20
C GLY A 25 -12.89 -9.94 6.55
N LYS A 26 -11.86 -10.32 7.31
CA LYS A 26 -11.40 -9.62 8.53
C LYS A 26 -9.93 -9.21 8.42
N ARG A 27 -9.46 -9.02 7.18
CA ARG A 27 -8.05 -8.70 6.94
C ARG A 27 -7.76 -7.25 7.23
N THR A 28 -6.61 -7.02 7.84
CA THR A 28 -5.96 -5.71 7.93
C THR A 28 -4.86 -5.63 6.89
N PHE A 29 -4.71 -4.46 6.26
CA PHE A 29 -3.71 -4.24 5.22
C PHE A 29 -2.64 -3.30 5.73
N ARG A 30 -1.40 -3.50 5.29
CA ARG A 30 -0.30 -2.58 5.60
C ARG A 30 0.72 -2.48 4.48
N LEU A 31 1.45 -1.38 4.45
CA LEU A 31 2.71 -1.24 3.72
C LEU A 31 3.86 -1.33 4.70
N ILE A 32 4.80 -2.24 4.44
CA ILE A 32 6.08 -2.31 5.14
C ILE A 32 7.13 -1.60 4.32
N LEU A 33 7.93 -0.77 4.98
CA LEU A 33 9.04 -0.05 4.38
C LEU A 33 10.34 -0.34 5.11
N GLU A 34 11.43 -0.46 4.37
CA GLU A 34 12.80 -0.50 4.87
C GLU A 34 13.64 0.55 4.14
N SER A 35 14.31 1.42 4.89
CA SER A 35 15.21 2.45 4.34
C SER A 35 16.37 2.65 5.29
N GLY A 36 17.59 2.28 4.90
CA GLY A 36 18.76 2.35 5.77
C GLY A 36 18.53 1.61 7.10
N ALA A 37 18.70 2.32 8.23
CA ALA A 37 18.43 1.80 9.58
C ALA A 37 16.97 2.01 10.04
N ALA A 38 16.09 2.53 9.18
CA ALA A 38 14.70 2.79 9.50
C ALA A 38 13.75 1.76 8.88
N SER A 39 12.70 1.43 9.62
CA SER A 39 11.57 0.62 9.17
C SER A 39 10.26 1.32 9.44
N ALA A 40 9.23 1.05 8.63
CA ALA A 40 7.88 1.52 8.91
C ALA A 40 6.80 0.48 8.59
N SER A 41 5.72 0.49 9.38
CA SER A 41 4.49 -0.25 9.14
C SER A 41 3.32 0.72 9.04
N LEU A 42 2.81 0.92 7.83
CA LEU A 42 1.70 1.83 7.56
C LEU A 42 0.41 1.03 7.42
N TRP A 43 -0.45 1.06 8.45
CA TRP A 43 -1.73 0.36 8.42
C TRP A 43 -2.75 1.12 7.59
N LEU A 44 -3.37 0.43 6.63
CA LEU A 44 -4.20 1.02 5.58
C LEU A 44 -5.55 0.31 5.50
N GLU A 45 -6.55 1.03 5.01
CA GLU A 45 -7.78 0.40 4.53
C GLU A 45 -7.52 -0.30 3.19
N LYS A 46 -8.33 -1.34 2.91
CA LYS A 46 -8.19 -2.10 1.66
C LYS A 46 -8.35 -1.19 0.45
N GLU A 47 -9.32 -0.29 0.50
CA GLU A 47 -9.65 0.65 -0.55
C GLU A 47 -8.48 1.62 -0.79
N GLN A 48 -7.82 2.12 0.26
CA GLN A 48 -6.64 2.97 0.13
C GLN A 48 -5.49 2.25 -0.58
N LEU A 49 -5.17 1.01 -0.18
CA LEU A 49 -4.12 0.21 -0.82
C LEU A 49 -4.46 -0.12 -2.28
N TYR A 50 -5.73 -0.45 -2.55
CA TYR A 50 -6.20 -0.75 -3.90
C TYR A 50 -6.13 0.48 -4.81
N GLN A 51 -6.64 1.64 -4.37
CA GLN A 51 -6.62 2.88 -5.15
C GLN A 51 -5.18 3.35 -5.42
N LEU A 52 -4.30 3.24 -4.42
CA LEU A 52 -2.87 3.50 -4.60
C LEU A 52 -2.27 2.64 -5.72
N ALA A 53 -2.56 1.34 -5.71
CA ALA A 53 -2.03 0.41 -6.71
C ALA A 53 -2.54 0.73 -8.12
N ILE A 54 -3.84 1.02 -8.28
CA ILE A 54 -4.42 1.40 -9.58
C ILE A 54 -3.76 2.68 -10.10
N TYR A 55 -3.66 3.71 -9.27
CA TYR A 55 -3.09 4.99 -9.67
C TYR A 55 -1.61 4.87 -10.07
N ILE A 56 -0.82 4.05 -9.37
CA ILE A 56 0.57 3.77 -9.75
C ILE A 56 0.65 3.02 -11.10
N GLN A 57 -0.26 2.09 -11.40
CA GLN A 57 -0.24 1.40 -12.71
C GLN A 57 -0.59 2.33 -13.87
N GLU A 58 -1.60 3.18 -13.69
CA GLU A 58 -2.04 4.13 -14.70
C GLU A 58 -0.92 5.11 -15.06
N ILE A 59 -0.30 5.73 -14.04
CA ILE A 59 0.78 6.69 -14.24
C ILE A 59 2.09 6.00 -14.61
N GLY A 60 2.39 4.86 -14.00
CA GLY A 60 3.64 4.11 -14.21
C GLY A 60 3.81 3.61 -15.64
N SER A 61 2.71 3.34 -16.34
CA SER A 61 2.73 3.03 -17.77
C SER A 61 3.26 4.22 -18.58
N SER A 62 2.78 5.43 -18.29
CA SER A 62 3.23 6.67 -18.94
C SER A 62 4.70 7.03 -18.63
N LEU A 63 5.21 6.64 -17.45
CA LEU A 63 6.61 6.88 -17.05
C LEU A 63 7.61 5.89 -17.69
N SER A 64 7.12 4.77 -18.22
CA SER A 64 7.95 3.69 -18.79
C SER A 64 8.14 3.80 -20.30
N ASP A 65 7.26 4.49 -21.03
CA ASP A 65 7.26 4.56 -22.51
C ASP A 65 8.44 5.37 -23.09
N ALA A 66 9.13 6.15 -22.27
CA ALA A 66 10.30 6.91 -22.67
C ALA A 66 11.58 6.21 -22.18
N ASP A 67 12.21 5.41 -23.03
CA ASP A 67 13.61 4.96 -22.91
C ASP A 67 13.92 3.79 -21.95
N ASP A 68 14.58 2.76 -22.50
CA ASP A 68 15.23 1.57 -21.89
C ASP A 68 16.43 1.96 -21.00
N GLY A 69 16.35 3.12 -20.35
CA GLY A 69 17.32 3.66 -19.41
C GLY A 69 17.08 3.19 -17.97
N PRO A 70 17.99 3.51 -17.03
CA PRO A 70 17.85 3.12 -15.62
C PRO A 70 16.48 3.57 -15.10
N GLY A 71 15.78 2.65 -14.41
CA GLY A 71 14.35 2.71 -14.10
C GLY A 71 13.91 3.80 -13.11
N GLY A 72 14.31 5.05 -13.34
CA GLY A 72 14.10 6.23 -12.49
C GLY A 72 15.23 6.44 -11.48
N THR A 73 15.46 7.69 -11.11
CA THR A 73 16.44 8.08 -10.07
C THR A 73 15.70 8.83 -8.98
N ALA A 74 15.56 8.22 -7.81
CA ALA A 74 14.94 8.89 -6.68
C ALA A 74 15.79 10.10 -6.25
N PRO A 75 15.17 11.28 -6.03
CA PRO A 75 15.91 12.52 -5.76
C PRO A 75 16.50 12.57 -4.34
N GLU A 76 16.05 11.70 -3.44
CA GLU A 76 16.51 11.64 -2.05
C GLU A 76 17.07 10.25 -1.72
N PRO A 77 18.27 10.14 -1.11
CA PRO A 77 18.85 8.86 -0.73
C PRO A 77 18.05 8.19 0.39
N GLN A 78 18.41 6.95 0.73
CA GLN A 78 17.85 6.26 1.90
C GLN A 78 18.04 7.05 3.20
N TRP A 79 17.21 6.73 4.20
CA TRP A 79 17.32 7.26 5.55
C TRP A 79 18.75 7.08 6.09
N SER A 80 19.38 8.20 6.44
CA SER A 80 20.74 8.27 6.96
C SER A 80 20.80 8.44 8.49
N GLY A 81 19.66 8.55 9.14
CA GLY A 81 19.56 8.63 10.59
C GLY A 81 19.82 7.29 11.29
N GLY A 82 19.71 7.29 12.62
CA GLY A 82 19.85 6.09 13.43
C GLY A 82 18.66 5.12 13.32
N PRO A 83 18.73 3.99 14.06
CA PRO A 83 17.66 3.01 14.14
C PRO A 83 16.33 3.65 14.50
N THR A 84 15.33 3.51 13.62
CA THR A 84 14.03 4.17 13.75
C THR A 84 12.93 3.20 13.32
N ASN A 85 11.89 3.01 14.13
CA ASN A 85 10.73 2.22 13.75
C ASN A 85 9.47 3.08 13.86
N VAL A 86 8.71 3.18 12.78
CA VAL A 86 7.51 4.01 12.68
C VAL A 86 6.30 3.12 12.40
N GLU A 87 5.27 3.19 13.23
CA GLU A 87 4.05 2.42 13.03
C GLU A 87 2.82 3.28 13.33
N PHE A 88 1.91 3.38 12.37
CA PHE A 88 0.67 4.15 12.54
C PHE A 88 -0.42 3.73 11.56
N LYS A 89 -1.66 4.12 11.86
CA LYS A 89 -2.81 3.98 10.96
C LYS A 89 -2.89 5.19 10.04
N VAL A 90 -2.88 4.96 8.75
CA VAL A 90 -2.94 6.02 7.75
C VAL A 90 -4.36 6.56 7.65
N GLY A 91 -4.53 7.85 7.95
CA GLY A 91 -5.78 8.57 7.72
C GLY A 91 -5.90 9.04 6.27
N ARG A 92 -4.79 9.58 5.72
CA ARG A 92 -4.74 10.13 4.36
C ARG A 92 -3.44 9.75 3.66
N LEU A 93 -3.57 9.36 2.39
CA LEU A 93 -2.47 9.16 1.46
C LEU A 93 -2.51 10.21 0.36
N ALA A 94 -1.35 10.74 -0.01
CA ALA A 94 -1.18 11.50 -1.24
C ALA A 94 -0.06 10.89 -2.08
N LEU A 95 -0.30 10.79 -3.39
CA LEU A 95 0.70 10.34 -4.35
C LEU A 95 0.98 11.45 -5.36
N GLY A 96 2.25 11.83 -5.48
CA GLY A 96 2.78 12.64 -6.56
C GLY A 96 3.65 11.81 -7.50
N HIS A 97 3.91 12.34 -8.69
CA HIS A 97 4.88 11.77 -9.61
C HIS A 97 5.78 12.87 -10.16
N ASP A 98 7.00 12.50 -10.51
CA ASP A 98 7.99 13.32 -11.19
C ASP A 98 8.31 12.62 -12.52
N GLY A 99 7.83 13.19 -13.62
CA GLY A 99 8.04 12.66 -14.97
C GLY A 99 9.49 12.75 -15.43
N SER A 100 10.25 13.74 -14.95
CA SER A 100 11.66 13.92 -15.33
C SER A 100 12.55 12.88 -14.66
N ASN A 101 12.29 12.58 -13.38
CA ASN A 101 13.04 11.58 -12.62
C ASN A 101 12.43 10.17 -12.68
N LYS A 102 11.28 10.00 -13.34
CA LYS A 102 10.49 8.76 -13.41
C LYS A 102 10.27 8.13 -12.03
N CYS A 103 9.87 8.96 -11.07
CA CYS A 103 9.65 8.53 -9.69
C CYS A 103 8.28 8.98 -9.18
N PHE A 104 7.81 8.29 -8.15
CA PHE A 104 6.64 8.63 -7.38
C PHE A 104 7.06 9.14 -6.01
N LEU A 105 6.32 10.11 -5.48
CA LEU A 105 6.42 10.57 -4.10
C LEU A 105 5.15 10.14 -3.36
N LEU A 106 5.29 9.33 -2.33
CA LEU A 106 4.18 9.01 -1.44
C LEU A 106 4.30 9.79 -0.14
N LEU A 107 3.18 10.38 0.28
CA LEU A 107 3.01 11.07 1.55
C LEU A 107 1.91 10.37 2.35
N ALA A 108 2.24 9.96 3.57
CA ALA A 108 1.31 9.31 4.49
C ALA A 108 1.09 10.18 5.72
N HIS A 109 -0.18 10.42 6.04
CA HIS A 109 -0.61 11.16 7.23
C HIS A 109 -1.23 10.17 8.23
N ASP A 110 -0.77 10.26 9.48
CA ASP A 110 -1.33 9.52 10.60
C ASP A 110 -2.74 10.02 10.92
N ALA A 111 -3.68 9.09 11.03
CA ALA A 111 -5.05 9.39 11.44
C ALA A 111 -5.14 10.01 12.84
N GLY A 112 -4.15 9.77 13.71
CA GLY A 112 -4.10 10.35 15.06
C GLY A 112 -3.44 11.73 15.15
N ALA A 113 -2.76 12.20 14.10
CA ALA A 113 -2.01 13.46 14.15
C ALA A 113 -2.89 14.72 14.09
N GLU A 114 -4.10 14.61 13.52
CA GLU A 114 -5.06 15.71 13.40
C GLU A 114 -5.54 16.22 14.77
N ASP A 115 -5.64 15.32 15.76
CA ASP A 115 -6.05 15.65 17.14
C ASP A 115 -4.94 16.32 17.97
N GLU A 116 -3.67 16.25 17.52
CA GLU A 116 -2.52 16.79 18.24
C GLU A 116 -2.15 18.23 17.84
N GLY A 117 -2.97 18.88 17.00
CA GLY A 117 -2.71 20.24 16.51
C GLY A 117 -1.44 20.34 15.65
N GLN A 118 -1.02 19.22 15.04
CA GLN A 118 0.05 19.21 14.06
C GLN A 118 -0.40 19.95 12.79
N ASP A 119 0.55 20.56 12.07
CA ASP A 119 0.28 21.20 10.79
C ASP A 119 -0.33 20.17 9.82
N GLU A 120 -1.60 20.35 9.45
CA GLU A 120 -2.36 19.43 8.59
C GLU A 120 -1.69 19.21 7.23
N ASP A 121 -0.83 20.15 6.81
CA ASP A 121 -0.05 20.06 5.58
C ASP A 121 1.26 19.27 5.72
N MET A 122 1.66 18.91 6.95
CA MET A 122 2.86 18.10 7.20
C MET A 122 2.51 16.62 7.22
N ALA A 123 3.12 15.85 6.31
CA ALA A 123 2.99 14.40 6.31
C ALA A 123 3.72 13.77 7.51
N THR A 124 3.20 12.68 8.03
CA THR A 124 3.89 11.91 9.07
C THR A 124 5.11 11.21 8.47
N LEU A 125 4.95 10.58 7.30
CA LEU A 125 6.03 9.87 6.61
C LEU A 125 5.99 10.14 5.10
N SER A 126 7.16 10.36 4.49
CA SER A 126 7.32 10.47 3.03
C SER A 126 8.38 9.51 2.50
N PHE A 127 8.18 9.01 1.29
CA PHE A 127 9.18 8.24 0.56
C PHE A 127 8.98 8.30 -0.95
N TRP A 128 10.06 8.02 -1.66
CA TRP A 128 10.11 7.94 -3.12
C TRP A 128 10.06 6.49 -3.57
N LEU A 129 9.42 6.24 -4.70
CA LEU A 129 9.49 4.98 -5.41
C LEU A 129 9.96 5.27 -6.83
N THR A 130 10.91 4.50 -7.33
CA THR A 130 11.19 4.54 -8.76
C THR A 130 10.01 3.95 -9.56
N ALA A 131 9.92 4.24 -10.86
CA ALA A 131 8.86 3.66 -11.69
C ALA A 131 8.88 2.11 -11.70
N SER A 132 10.06 1.49 -11.57
CA SER A 132 10.16 0.03 -11.41
C SER A 132 9.61 -0.45 -10.07
N GLN A 133 10.03 0.14 -8.95
CA GLN A 133 9.52 -0.20 -7.62
C GLN A 133 8.02 0.05 -7.50
N GLY A 134 7.52 1.14 -8.07
CA GLY A 134 6.10 1.46 -8.11
C GLY A 134 5.28 0.38 -8.83
N ARG A 135 5.73 -0.06 -10.01
CA ARG A 135 5.04 -1.13 -10.76
C ARG A 135 4.99 -2.46 -9.99
N GLU A 136 6.11 -2.84 -9.37
CA GLU A 136 6.19 -4.05 -8.53
C GLU A 136 5.24 -3.94 -7.32
N LEU A 137 5.30 -2.82 -6.59
CA LEU A 137 4.41 -2.53 -5.47
C LEU A 137 2.94 -2.62 -5.89
N ALA A 138 2.58 -2.00 -7.01
CA ALA A 138 1.20 -1.99 -7.48
C ALA A 138 0.71 -3.38 -7.87
N ALA A 139 1.54 -4.17 -8.55
CA ALA A 139 1.20 -5.55 -8.91
C ALA A 139 0.96 -6.40 -7.66
N GLU A 140 1.84 -6.34 -6.67
CA GLU A 140 1.70 -7.07 -5.41
C GLU A 140 0.50 -6.57 -4.59
N ALA A 141 0.29 -5.25 -4.51
CA ALA A 141 -0.84 -4.67 -3.78
C ALA A 141 -2.18 -5.12 -4.36
N LEU A 142 -2.32 -5.16 -5.69
CA LEU A 142 -3.53 -5.70 -6.33
C LEU A 142 -3.73 -7.17 -6.03
N LYS A 143 -2.68 -8.01 -6.05
CA LYS A 143 -2.79 -9.43 -5.68
C LYS A 143 -3.26 -9.59 -4.23
N VAL A 144 -2.65 -8.84 -3.32
CA VAL A 144 -2.98 -8.85 -1.88
C VAL A 144 -4.45 -8.41 -1.66
N CYS A 145 -4.90 -7.35 -2.34
CA CYS A 145 -6.29 -6.89 -2.29
C CYS A 145 -7.29 -7.86 -2.95
N ALA A 146 -6.88 -8.54 -4.02
CA ALA A 146 -7.71 -9.46 -4.80
C ALA A 146 -7.81 -10.86 -4.17
N ALA A 147 -6.95 -11.21 -3.22
CA ALA A 147 -6.97 -12.46 -2.47
C ALA A 147 -8.17 -12.57 -1.51
N GLY A 148 -9.35 -12.07 -1.92
CA GLY A 148 -10.59 -12.13 -1.18
C GLY A 148 -11.08 -13.57 -0.98
N ARG A 149 -12.24 -13.67 -0.35
CA ARG A 149 -12.91 -14.94 -0.10
C ARG A 149 -13.07 -15.73 -1.41
N PRO A 150 -12.78 -17.05 -1.43
CA PRO A 150 -13.09 -17.87 -2.58
C PRO A 150 -14.57 -17.69 -2.93
N ARG A 151 -14.89 -17.63 -4.23
CA ARG A 151 -16.28 -17.52 -4.68
C ARG A 151 -16.88 -18.91 -4.78
N CYS A 152 -18.12 -19.05 -4.33
CA CYS A 152 -18.89 -20.27 -4.52
C CYS A 152 -19.05 -20.59 -6.01
N PHE A 153 -18.64 -21.79 -6.43
CA PHE A 153 -18.80 -22.25 -7.81
C PHE A 153 -20.28 -22.35 -8.25
N LEU A 154 -21.22 -22.50 -7.32
CA LEU A 154 -22.65 -22.61 -7.62
C LEU A 154 -23.34 -21.24 -7.72
N CYS A 155 -23.15 -20.37 -6.72
CA CYS A 155 -23.90 -19.11 -6.62
C CYS A 155 -23.06 -17.84 -6.84
N GLY A 156 -21.74 -17.96 -6.93
CA GLY A 156 -20.82 -16.82 -7.13
C GLY A 156 -20.62 -15.92 -5.91
N LYS A 157 -21.30 -16.19 -4.79
CA LYS A 157 -21.14 -15.44 -3.53
C LYS A 157 -19.80 -15.76 -2.85
N PRO A 158 -19.22 -14.81 -2.11
CA PRO A 158 -18.03 -15.06 -1.30
C PRO A 158 -18.29 -16.14 -0.24
N ILE A 159 -17.31 -17.02 -0.01
CA ILE A 159 -17.34 -18.05 1.04
C ILE A 159 -16.60 -17.55 2.28
N ASP A 160 -17.27 -17.45 3.42
CA ASP A 160 -16.63 -17.17 4.72
C ASP A 160 -15.74 -18.33 5.19
N ALA A 161 -14.85 -18.09 6.16
CA ALA A 161 -13.98 -19.14 6.70
C ALA A 161 -14.79 -20.30 7.32
N ASP A 162 -15.92 -19.97 7.97
CA ASP A 162 -16.90 -20.92 8.50
C ASP A 162 -17.79 -21.57 7.41
N GLY A 163 -17.53 -21.29 6.13
CA GLY A 163 -18.37 -21.69 5.01
C GLY A 163 -19.44 -20.64 4.67
N HIS A 164 -20.23 -20.89 3.62
CA HIS A 164 -21.39 -20.05 3.32
C HIS A 164 -22.61 -20.91 3.00
N MET A 165 -23.78 -20.40 3.36
CA MET A 165 -25.06 -21.00 2.97
C MET A 165 -25.32 -20.70 1.50
N CYS A 166 -25.10 -21.69 0.64
CA CYS A 166 -25.32 -21.57 -0.80
C CYS A 166 -26.80 -21.81 -1.14
N PRO A 167 -27.55 -20.82 -1.65
CA PRO A 167 -28.95 -21.03 -2.05
C PRO A 167 -29.10 -21.93 -3.29
N ARG A 168 -27.99 -22.24 -3.99
CA ARG A 168 -27.95 -23.16 -5.14
C ARG A 168 -27.36 -24.52 -4.79
N GLY A 169 -26.81 -24.69 -3.60
CA GLY A 169 -26.50 -26.01 -3.07
C GLY A 169 -27.79 -26.58 -2.50
N ASN A 170 -28.20 -27.77 -2.94
CA ASN A 170 -29.33 -28.47 -2.35
C ASN A 170 -29.08 -28.57 -0.83
N GLY A 171 -29.92 -27.89 -0.06
CA GLY A 171 -29.69 -27.54 1.34
C GLY A 171 -29.60 -28.74 2.29
N HIS A 172 -28.41 -29.30 2.42
CA HIS A 172 -28.00 -30.06 3.60
C HIS A 172 -27.05 -29.17 4.41
N GLY A 173 -27.58 -28.53 5.45
CA GLY A 173 -26.75 -28.08 6.56
C GLY A 173 -26.08 -29.29 7.23
N PRO A 174 -25.05 -29.08 8.07
CA PRO A 174 -24.39 -30.19 8.75
C PRO A 174 -25.44 -30.96 9.56
N VAL A 175 -25.55 -32.25 9.27
CA VAL A 175 -26.15 -33.18 10.23
C VAL A 175 -25.06 -33.44 11.26
N ASP A 176 -25.27 -32.89 12.46
CA ASP A 176 -24.51 -33.28 13.65
C ASP A 176 -24.64 -34.81 13.82
N PHE A 177 -23.50 -35.49 13.99
CA PHE A 177 -23.46 -36.89 14.45
C PHE A 177 -23.30 -36.93 15.96
#